data_AF-A0A2A2RJF1-F1
#
_entry.id   AF-A0A2A2RJF1-F1
#
_cell.length_a   1.000
_cell.length_b   1.000
_cell.length_c   1.000
_cell.angle_alpha   90.00
_cell.angle_beta   90.00
_cell.angle_gamma   90.00
#
_symmetry.space_group_name_H-M   'P 1'
#
loop_
_entity.id
_entity.type
_entity.pdbx_description
1 polymer ?
#
loop_
_entity_poly.entity_id
_entity_poly.type
_entity_poly.pdbx_seq_one_letter_code
_entity_poly.pdbx_strand_id
1 'polypeptide(L)' 'AINFVQSNERLRKGYFARWVMAPTRIDPQTKMPKYADPEGMTQLTDPLDGKGAEQFEAIREYLRTVK' A
#
# COMPACT_ATOMS: atom_id res chain seq x y z
N ALA A 1 -10.91 13.40 -4.90
CA ALA A 1 -9.89 12.48 -4.32
C ALA A 1 -10.60 11.21 -3.84
N ILE A 2 -9.92 10.06 -3.86
CA ILE A 2 -10.46 8.81 -3.31
C ILE A 2 -10.51 8.93 -1.77
N ASN A 3 -11.62 8.52 -1.15
CA ASN A 3 -11.80 8.55 0.30
C ASN A 3 -11.48 7.18 0.92
N PHE A 4 -10.61 7.15 1.94
CA PHE A 4 -10.19 5.94 2.65
C PHE A 4 -10.76 5.77 4.07
N VAL A 5 -11.60 6.70 4.55
CA VAL A 5 -12.15 6.68 5.92
C VAL A 5 -12.83 5.35 6.25
N GLN A 6 -13.67 4.82 5.36
CA GLN A 6 -14.37 3.55 5.59
C GLN A 6 -13.52 2.28 5.38
N SER A 7 -12.27 2.44 4.95
CA SER A 7 -11.38 1.31 4.72
C SER A 7 -10.68 0.87 6.01
N ASN A 8 -10.51 1.78 6.98
CA ASN A 8 -9.78 1.57 8.23
C ASN A 8 -10.19 0.28 9.00
N GLU A 9 -11.49 0.04 9.15
CA GLU A 9 -12.09 -1.07 9.89
C GLU A 9 -11.99 -2.40 9.15
N ARG A 10 -11.88 -2.35 7.81
CA ARG A 10 -11.90 -3.53 6.93
C ARG A 10 -10.52 -3.91 6.39
N LEU A 11 -9.50 -3.11 6.65
CA LEU A 11 -8.16 -3.24 6.05
C LEU A 11 -7.35 -4.39 6.67
N ARG A 12 -7.60 -5.61 6.21
CA ARG A 12 -6.84 -6.81 6.60
C ARG A 12 -5.40 -6.72 6.09
N LYS A 13 -4.43 -6.94 6.98
CA LYS A 13 -2.98 -6.86 6.66
C LYS A 13 -2.59 -7.65 5.42
N GLY A 14 -2.97 -8.91 5.34
CA GLY A 14 -2.62 -9.77 4.20
C GLY A 14 -3.23 -9.34 2.88
N TYR A 15 -4.46 -8.78 2.88
CA TYR A 15 -5.05 -8.24 1.66
C TYR A 15 -4.33 -6.97 1.21
N PHE A 16 -4.11 -6.04 2.15
CA PHE A 16 -3.42 -4.78 1.88
C PHE A 16 -2.02 -5.01 1.31
N ALA A 17 -1.22 -5.89 1.93
CA ALA A 17 0.13 -6.21 1.46
C ALA A 17 0.14 -6.75 0.02
N ARG A 18 -0.80 -7.62 -0.35
CA ARG A 18 -0.91 -8.11 -1.73
C ARG A 18 -1.36 -7.02 -2.70
N TRP A 19 -2.28 -6.15 -2.27
CA TRP A 19 -2.83 -5.06 -3.06
C TRP A 19 -1.76 -4.02 -3.42
N VAL A 20 -0.98 -3.54 -2.46
CA VAL A 20 0.07 -2.53 -2.71
C VAL A 20 1.26 -3.08 -3.50
N MET A 21 1.57 -4.37 -3.38
CA MET A 21 2.71 -5.00 -4.06
C MET A 21 2.44 -5.29 -5.54
N ALA A 22 1.23 -5.74 -5.87
CA ALA A 22 0.87 -6.14 -7.23
C ALA A 22 -0.66 -6.05 -7.44
N PRO A 23 -1.22 -4.83 -7.53
CA PRO A 23 -2.67 -4.63 -7.53
C PRO A 23 -3.35 -5.33 -8.72
N THR A 24 -2.70 -5.35 -9.89
CA THR A 24 -3.20 -6.03 -11.09
C THR A 24 -3.30 -7.56 -10.98
N ARG A 25 -2.66 -8.17 -9.97
CA ARG A 25 -2.86 -9.60 -9.65
C ARG A 25 -4.15 -9.85 -8.87
N ILE A 26 -4.70 -8.83 -8.23
CA ILE A 26 -5.98 -8.90 -7.51
C ILE A 26 -7.12 -8.41 -8.39
N ASP A 27 -6.96 -7.24 -9.00
CA ASP A 27 -7.91 -6.65 -9.95
C ASP A 27 -7.16 -6.24 -11.23
N PRO A 28 -7.28 -7.02 -12.33
CA PRO A 28 -6.59 -6.72 -13.58
C PRO A 28 -6.96 -5.37 -14.21
N GLN A 29 -8.09 -4.77 -13.85
CA GLN A 29 -8.59 -3.51 -14.43
C GLN A 29 -8.24 -2.28 -13.58
N THR A 30 -7.65 -2.47 -12.40
CA THR A 30 -7.27 -1.38 -11.50
C THR A 30 -6.35 -0.36 -12.17
N LYS A 31 -6.52 0.91 -11.80
CA LYS A 31 -5.63 2.00 -12.19
C LYS A 31 -4.53 2.26 -11.17
N MET A 32 -4.52 1.53 -10.06
CA MET A 32 -3.46 1.67 -9.07
C MET A 32 -2.12 1.20 -9.65
N PRO A 33 -1.07 2.04 -9.61
CA PRO A 33 0.24 1.65 -10.09
C PRO A 33 0.93 0.70 -9.11
N LYS A 34 1.92 -0.03 -9.61
CA LYS A 34 2.90 -0.71 -8.77
C LYS A 34 3.92 0.34 -8.28
N TYR A 35 4.10 0.46 -6.96
CA TYR A 35 5.01 1.46 -6.39
C TYR A 35 6.43 0.93 -6.12
N ALA A 36 6.57 -0.38 -5.91
CA ALA A 36 7.87 -1.01 -5.66
C ALA A 36 8.41 -1.71 -6.91
N ASP A 37 9.72 -1.67 -7.08
CA ASP A 37 10.45 -2.43 -8.11
C ASP A 37 10.45 -3.95 -7.80
N PRO A 38 11.12 -4.80 -8.60
CA PRO A 38 11.23 -6.24 -8.31
C PRO A 38 11.96 -6.55 -7.00
N GLU A 39 12.89 -5.70 -6.56
CA GLU A 39 13.67 -5.82 -5.33
C GLU A 39 12.89 -5.39 -4.08
N GLY A 40 11.71 -4.78 -4.26
CA GLY A 40 10.84 -4.31 -3.18
C GLY A 40 11.15 -2.89 -2.72
N MET A 41 11.89 -2.13 -3.51
CA MET A 41 12.24 -0.74 -3.23
C MET A 41 11.30 0.23 -3.95
N THR A 42 10.92 1.31 -3.27
CA THR A 42 10.14 2.41 -3.81
C THR A 42 11.08 3.55 -4.24
N GLN A 43 10.59 4.41 -5.12
CA GLN A 43 11.33 5.61 -5.55
C GLN A 43 11.42 6.68 -4.45
N LEU A 44 10.58 6.59 -3.41
CA LEU A 44 10.57 7.53 -2.29
C LEU A 44 11.41 6.96 -1.16
N THR A 45 12.60 7.52 -0.95
CA THR A 45 13.56 6.96 -0.01
C THR A 45 13.25 7.36 1.44
N ASP A 46 13.01 8.64 1.72
CA ASP A 46 12.63 9.14 3.05
C ASP A 46 11.20 8.70 3.42
N PRO A 47 10.91 8.20 4.65
CA PRO A 47 11.80 8.02 5.81
C PRO A 47 12.37 6.62 6.02
N LEU A 48 12.09 5.68 5.13
CA LEU A 48 12.36 4.25 5.34
C LEU A 48 13.32 3.68 4.29
N ASP A 49 14.25 4.49 3.82
CA ASP A 49 15.27 4.18 2.80
C ASP A 49 14.73 3.49 1.54
N GLY A 50 13.48 3.79 1.15
CA GLY A 50 12.84 3.17 -0.02
C GLY A 50 12.30 1.77 0.24
N LYS A 51 12.41 1.22 1.45
CA LYS A 51 11.98 -0.16 1.73
C LYS A 51 10.46 -0.29 1.66
N GLY A 52 9.96 -0.82 0.54
CA GLY A 52 8.54 -0.84 0.23
C GLY A 52 7.69 -1.58 1.27
N ALA A 53 8.15 -2.74 1.76
CA ALA A 53 7.41 -3.50 2.76
C ALA A 53 7.16 -2.70 4.06
N GLU A 54 8.19 -1.98 4.53
CA GLU A 54 8.11 -1.14 5.73
C GLU A 54 7.24 0.09 5.47
N GLN A 55 7.41 0.75 4.32
CA GLN A 55 6.59 1.91 3.92
C GLN A 55 5.12 1.57 3.77
N PHE A 56 4.81 0.45 3.12
CA PHE A 56 3.43 0.02 2.97
C PHE A 56 2.80 -0.31 4.32
N GLU A 57 3.51 -0.98 5.23
CA GLU A 57 2.99 -1.23 6.57
C GLU A 57 2.76 0.08 7.34
N ALA A 58 3.68 1.04 7.24
CA ALA A 58 3.50 2.36 7.85
C ALA A 58 2.25 3.09 7.30
N ILE A 59 2.02 3.03 5.97
CA ILE A 59 0.81 3.56 5.34
C ILE A 59 -0.44 2.83 5.86
N ARG A 60 -0.38 1.50 6.01
CA ARG A 60 -1.51 0.73 6.54
C ARG A 60 -1.88 1.16 7.95
N GLU A 61 -0.88 1.31 8.82
CA GLU A 61 -1.10 1.77 10.19
C GLU A 61 -1.64 3.20 10.21
N TYR A 62 -1.12 4.10 9.37
CA TYR A 62 -1.69 5.44 9.20
C TYR A 62 -3.17 5.38 8.79
N LEU A 63 -3.52 4.59 7.76
CA LEU A 63 -4.89 4.44 7.28
C LEU A 63 -5.86 3.92 8.37
N ARG A 64 -5.36 3.19 9.37
CA ARG A 64 -6.16 2.72 10.52
C ARG A 64 -6.48 3.82 11.52
N THR A 65 -5.77 4.94 11.49
CA THR A 65 -5.99 6.09 12.39
C THR A 65 -6.95 7.13 11.81
N VAL A 66 -7.19 7.09 10.51
CA VAL A 66 -8.08 8.03 9.80
C VAL A 66 -9.54 7.80 10.22
N LYS A 67 -10.28 8.89 10.48
CA LYS A 67 -11.69 8.91 10.88
C LYS A 67 -12.53 9.78 9.96
#